data_AF-A0A4U0YVR3-F1
#
_entry.id   AF-A0A4U0YVR3-F1
#
_cell.length_a   1.000
_cell.length_b   1.000
_cell.length_c   1.000
_cell.angle_alpha   90.00
_cell.angle_beta   90.00
_cell.angle_gamma   90.00
#
_symmetry.space_group_name_H-M   'P 1'
#
loop_
_entity.id
_entity.type
_entity.pdbx_description
1 polymer ?
#
loop_
_entity_poly.entity_id
_entity_poly.type
_entity_poly.pdbx_seq_one_letter_code
_entity_poly.pdbx_strand_id
1 'polypeptide(L)' 'MILSPDDRDMLLKALHSKAPDVVQARMANALLLLSEGLPVEDVAGLLYLDEKTVAGWQAIFARRPGRAAA' A
#
# COMPACT_ATOMS: atom_id res chain seq x y z
N MET A 1 -5.60 -10.72 19.64
CA MET A 1 -5.78 -11.94 18.82
C MET A 1 -4.41 -12.37 18.33
N ILE A 2 -4.07 -13.65 18.43
CA ILE A 2 -2.80 -14.21 17.90
C ILE A 2 -3.17 -15.12 16.73
N LEU A 3 -2.55 -14.90 15.56
CA LEU A 3 -2.74 -15.75 14.38
C LEU A 3 -1.85 -17.00 14.49
N SER A 4 -2.33 -18.14 14.02
CA SER A 4 -1.46 -19.29 13.78
C SER A 4 -0.45 -18.97 12.67
N PRO A 5 0.69 -19.68 12.59
CA PRO A 5 1.64 -19.52 11.49
C PRO A 5 0.99 -19.69 10.11
N ASP A 6 0.09 -20.67 9.98
CA ASP A 6 -0.59 -20.99 8.72
C ASP A 6 -1.59 -19.91 8.33
N ASP A 7 -2.39 -19.41 9.28
CA ASP A 7 -3.33 -18.31 9.02
C ASP A 7 -2.56 -17.03 8.63
N ARG A 8 -1.44 -16.76 9.30
CA ARG A 8 -0.58 -15.62 8.98
C ARG A 8 -0.01 -15.73 7.57
N ASP A 9 0.49 -16.90 7.18
CA ASP A 9 1.01 -17.13 5.82
C ASP A 9 -0.08 -17.02 4.75
N MET A 10 -1.28 -17.57 5.00
CA MET A 10 -2.43 -17.44 4.12
C MET A 10 -2.80 -15.96 3.88
N LEU A 11 -2.85 -15.16 4.95
CA LEU A 11 -3.16 -13.74 4.86
C LEU A 11 -2.07 -12.96 4.11
N LEU A 12 -0.80 -13.24 4.37
CA LEU A 12 0.31 -12.61 3.65
C LEU A 12 0.28 -12.95 2.16
N LYS A 13 0.00 -14.20 1.80
CA LYS A 13 -0.21 -14.62 0.40
C LYS A 13 -1.36 -13.87 -0.28
N ALA A 14 -2.48 -13.69 0.42
CA ALA A 14 -3.60 -12.91 -0.09
C ALA A 14 -3.22 -11.45 -0.34
N LEU A 15 -2.53 -10.81 0.62
CA LEU A 15 -2.05 -9.42 0.48
C LEU A 15 -0.99 -9.24 -0.61
N HIS A 16 -0.17 -10.27 -0.86
CA HIS A 16 0.90 -10.23 -1.87
C HIS A 16 0.46 -10.72 -3.25
N SER A 17 -0.81 -11.06 -3.42
CA SER A 17 -1.40 -11.37 -4.72
C SER A 17 -1.11 -10.27 -5.75
N LYS A 18 -0.81 -10.69 -6.97
CA LYS A 18 -0.60 -9.80 -8.12
C LYS A 18 -1.88 -9.55 -8.91
N ALA A 19 -3.02 -10.02 -8.41
CA ALA A 19 -4.32 -9.73 -9.00
C ALA A 19 -4.52 -8.20 -9.09
N PRO A 20 -4.96 -7.66 -10.24
CA PRO A 20 -5.02 -6.21 -10.46
C PRO A 20 -5.85 -5.45 -9.42
N ASP A 21 -6.97 -6.03 -8.99
CA ASP A 21 -7.87 -5.51 -7.97
C ASP A 21 -7.20 -5.41 -6.59
N VAL A 22 -6.46 -6.44 -6.18
CA VAL A 22 -5.69 -6.46 -4.92
C VAL A 22 -4.60 -5.38 -4.95
N VAL A 23 -3.85 -5.29 -6.04
CA VAL A 23 -2.80 -4.27 -6.19
C VAL A 23 -3.40 -2.87 -6.15
N GLN A 24 -4.51 -2.65 -6.86
CA GLN A 24 -5.20 -1.36 -6.89
C GLN A 24 -5.72 -0.95 -5.51
N ALA A 25 -6.35 -1.87 -4.77
CA ALA A 25 -6.84 -1.60 -3.41
C ALA A 25 -5.69 -1.22 -2.46
N ARG A 26 -4.55 -1.91 -2.54
CA ARG A 26 -3.37 -1.60 -1.72
C ARG A 26 -2.74 -0.26 -2.09
N MET A 27 -2.67 0.05 -3.39
CA MET A 27 -2.22 1.36 -3.85
C MET A 27 -3.13 2.48 -3.33
N ALA A 28 -4.45 2.28 -3.37
CA ALA A 28 -5.40 3.26 -2.83
C ALA A 28 -5.20 3.46 -1.32
N ASN A 29 -5.08 2.39 -0.53
CA ASN A 29 -4.80 2.48 0.90
C ASN A 29 -3.48 3.21 1.19
N ALA A 30 -2.41 2.92 0.45
CA ALA A 30 -1.13 3.59 0.62
C ALA A 30 -1.25 5.10 0.37
N LEU A 31 -1.92 5.49 -0.73
CA LEU A 31 -2.07 6.91 -1.09
C LEU A 31 -2.93 7.68 -0.08
N LEU A 32 -3.96 7.05 0.49
CA LEU A 32 -4.78 7.66 1.54
C LEU A 32 -3.95 7.90 2.82
N LEU A 33 -3.23 6.90 3.30
CA LEU A 33 -2.38 7.04 4.49
C LEU A 33 -1.28 8.10 4.29
N LEU A 34 -0.65 8.13 3.10
CA LEU A 34 0.31 9.17 2.75
C LEU A 34 -0.34 10.57 2.76
N SER A 35 -1.59 10.69 2.31
CA SER A 35 -2.33 11.97 2.33
C SER A 35 -2.70 12.44 3.74
N GLU A 36 -2.80 11.51 4.69
CA GLU A 36 -2.99 11.79 6.12
C GLU A 36 -1.68 12.18 6.84
N GLY A 37 -0.56 12.19 6.11
CA GLY A 37 0.74 12.65 6.60
C GLY A 37 1.65 11.55 7.15
N LEU A 38 1.29 10.27 6.99
CA LEU A 38 2.18 9.18 7.39
C LEU A 38 3.41 9.12 6.48
N PRO A 39 4.62 8.88 7.01
CA PRO A 39 5.81 8.70 6.20
C PRO A 39 5.77 7.38 5.43
N VAL A 40 6.54 7.31 4.33
CA VAL A 40 6.62 6.14 3.45
C VAL A 40 7.00 4.86 4.21
N GLU A 41 7.91 4.94 5.19
CA GLU A 41 8.35 3.79 6.00
C GLU A 41 7.19 3.20 6.82
N ASP A 42 6.40 4.05 7.47
CA ASP A 42 5.27 3.62 8.31
C ASP A 42 4.18 3.00 7.44
N VAL A 43 3.87 3.63 6.30
CA VAL A 43 2.87 3.10 5.35
C VAL A 43 3.33 1.75 4.79
N ALA A 44 4.61 1.59 4.46
CA ALA A 44 5.15 0.31 3.98
C ALA A 44 5.02 -0.79 5.05
N GLY A 45 5.36 -0.47 6.31
CA GLY A 45 5.19 -1.37 7.45
C GLY A 45 3.72 -1.78 7.67
N LEU A 46 2.80 -0.82 7.68
CA LEU A 46 1.36 -1.06 7.88
C LEU A 46 0.74 -1.93 6.78
N LEU A 47 1.24 -1.80 5.53
CA LEU A 47 0.67 -2.49 4.37
C LEU A 47 1.44 -3.76 3.97
N TYR A 48 2.42 -4.19 4.77
CA TYR A 48 3.30 -5.33 4.47
C TYR A 48 3.94 -5.22 3.08
N LEU A 49 4.50 -4.04 2.80
CA LEU A 49 5.19 -3.68 1.56
C LEU A 49 6.64 -3.31 1.83
N ASP A 50 7.43 -3.32 0.76
CA ASP A 50 8.70 -2.59 0.73
C ASP A 50 8.47 -1.10 0.46
N GLU A 51 9.33 -0.25 1.04
CA GLU A 51 9.27 1.20 0.88
C GLU A 51 9.37 1.64 -0.59
N LYS A 52 10.10 0.91 -1.44
CA LYS A 52 10.28 1.27 -2.85
C LYS A 52 8.96 1.15 -3.62
N THR A 53 8.15 0.14 -3.31
CA THR A 53 6.80 0.00 -3.88
C THR A 53 5.93 1.20 -3.52
N VAL A 54 5.89 1.58 -2.24
CA VAL A 54 5.07 2.71 -1.76
C VAL A 54 5.55 4.04 -2.36
N ALA A 55 6.86 4.30 -2.35
CA ALA A 55 7.46 5.47 -2.97
C ALA A 55 7.18 5.54 -4.48
N GLY A 56 7.25 4.39 -5.18
CA GLY A 56 6.91 4.28 -6.59
C GLY A 56 5.46 4.66 -6.87
N TRP A 57 4.52 4.18 -6.06
CA TRP A 57 3.10 4.54 -6.18
C TRP A 57 2.84 6.02 -5.93
N GLN A 58 3.46 6.60 -4.89
CA GLN A 58 3.39 8.03 -4.60
C GLN A 58 3.87 8.85 -5.80
N ALA A 59 5.02 8.49 -6.38
CA ALA A 59 5.59 9.19 -7.54
C ALA A 59 4.68 9.08 -8.78
N ILE A 60 4.11 7.91 -9.07
CA ILE A 60 3.17 7.71 -10.18
C ILE A 60 1.93 8.58 -9.99
N PHE A 61 1.39 8.64 -8.78
CA PHE A 61 0.19 9.42 -8.49
C PHE A 61 0.47 10.93 -8.54
N ALA A 62 1.58 11.40 -7.96
CA ALA A 62 1.98 12.80 -7.96
C ALA A 62 2.31 13.33 -9.37
N ARG A 63 2.80 12.47 -10.27
CA ARG A 63 3.08 12.81 -11.67
C ARG A 63 1.84 12.96 -12.54
N ARG A 64 0.64 12.64 -12.06
CA ARG A 64 -0.60 12.90 -12.83
C ARG A 64 -0.90 14.40 -12.84
N PRO A 65 -0.79 15.09 -13.99
CA PRO A 65 -1.15 16.50 -14.07
C PRO A 65 -2.64 16.68 -13.77
N GLY A 66 -2.97 17.59 -12.84
CA GLY A 66 -4.34 18.08 -12.64
C GLY A 66 -5.07 17.66 -11.35
N ARG A 67 -4.38 17.28 -10.25
CA ARG A 67 -5.07 16.92 -8.99
C ARG A 67 -4.59 17.63 -7.73
N ALA A 68 -3.75 18.65 -7.87
CA ALA A 68 -3.59 19.66 -6.85
C ALA A 68 -4.65 20.75 -7.12
N ALA A 69 -5.62 20.87 -6.22
CA ALA A 69 -6.84 21.70 -6.27
C ALA A 69 -8.05 21.08 -6.99
N ALA A 70 -8.84 20.32 -6.23
CA ALA A 70 -10.30 20.26 -6.34
C ALA A 70 -10.87 20.15 -4.91
#